data_AF-A0A357LC06-F1
#
_entry.id   AF-A0A357LC06-F1
#
_cell.length_a   1.000
_cell.length_b   1.000
_cell.length_c   1.000
_cell.angle_alpha   90.00
_cell.angle_beta   90.00
_cell.angle_gamma   90.00
#
_symmetry.space_group_name_H-M   'P 1'
#
loop_
_entity.id
_entity.type
_entity.pdbx_description
1 polymer ?
#
loop_
_entity_poly.entity_id
_entity_poly.type
_entity_poly.pdbx_seq_one_letter_code
_entity_poly.pdbx_strand_id
1 'polypeptide(L)' 'MRVPYALSVSGEEEIDAVVKVLRTSTLPGANVKEFEGKIAALFGKSRGVMVNSGSSALLLGLGA' A
#
# COMPACT_ATOMS: atom_id res chain seq x y z
N MET A 1 18.88 -1.79 -25.52
CA MET A 1 17.70 -1.99 -24.67
C MET A 1 17.41 -0.68 -23.94
N ARG A 2 16.20 -0.12 -24.05
CA ARG A 2 15.81 1.14 -23.40
C ARG A 2 15.12 0.81 -22.08
N VAL A 3 15.67 1.28 -20.95
CA VAL A 3 15.06 1.12 -19.63
C VAL A 3 14.41 2.46 -19.25
N PRO A 4 13.07 2.58 -19.30
CA PRO A 4 12.38 3.81 -18.92
C PRO A 4 12.51 4.08 -17.42
N TYR A 5 12.82 5.33 -17.07
CA TYR A 5 12.86 5.79 -15.68
C TYR A 5 11.46 5.75 -15.06
N ALA A 6 11.36 5.22 -13.84
CA ALA A 6 10.13 5.14 -13.06
C ALA A 6 8.96 4.41 -13.77
N LEU A 7 9.26 3.44 -14.63
CA LEU A 7 8.23 2.56 -15.17
C LEU A 7 7.67 1.69 -14.04
N SER A 8 6.35 1.75 -13.84
CA SER A 8 5.65 0.85 -12.93
C SER A 8 5.71 -0.58 -13.45
N VAL A 9 6.05 -1.53 -12.59
CA VAL A 9 6.04 -2.96 -12.89
C VAL A 9 4.93 -3.59 -12.05
N SER A 10 3.96 -4.20 -12.71
CA SER A 10 2.84 -4.91 -12.10
C SER A 10 2.57 -6.17 -12.91
N GLY A 11 2.39 -7.31 -12.24
CA GLY A 11 2.08 -8.60 -12.85
C GLY A 11 0.61 -8.98 -12.70
N GLU A 12 0.28 -10.20 -13.12
CA GLU A 12 -1.08 -10.74 -13.01
C GLU A 12 -1.57 -10.86 -11.56
N GLU A 13 -0.67 -11.14 -10.61
CA GLU A 13 -1.03 -11.23 -9.20
C GLU A 13 -1.58 -9.90 -8.65
N GLU A 14 -0.96 -8.77 -9.00
CA GLU A 14 -1.48 -7.45 -8.61
C GLU A 14 -2.80 -7.13 -9.30
N ILE A 15 -2.96 -7.50 -10.58
CA ILE A 15 -4.20 -7.29 -11.35
C ILE A 15 -5.35 -8.07 -10.70
N ASP A 16 -5.16 -9.35 -10.44
CA ASP A 16 -6.16 -10.22 -9.83
C ASP A 16 -6.56 -9.74 -8.43
N ALA A 17 -5.59 -9.27 -7.63
CA ALA A 17 -5.85 -8.70 -6.32
C ALA A 17 -6.75 -7.44 -6.41
N VAL A 18 -6.48 -6.55 -7.36
CA VAL A 18 -7.30 -5.35 -7.60
C VAL A 18 -8.68 -5.72 -8.11
N VAL A 19 -8.78 -6.65 -9.07
CA VAL A 19 -10.07 -7.11 -9.60
C VAL A 19 -10.93 -7.73 -8.48
N LYS A 20 -10.32 -8.50 -7.58
CA LYS A 20 -11.02 -9.05 -6.40
C LYS A 20 -11.60 -7.95 -5.51
N VAL A 21 -10.84 -6.88 -5.24
CA VAL A 21 -11.32 -5.72 -4.47
C VAL A 21 -12.50 -5.04 -5.17
N LEU A 22 -12.39 -4.81 -6.48
CA LEU A 22 -13.47 -4.18 -7.27
C LEU A 22 -14.75 -5.02 -7.29
N ARG A 23 -14.64 -6.34 -7.22
CA ARG A 23 -15.79 -7.27 -7.17
C ARG A 23 -16.38 -7.46 -5.78
N THR A 24 -15.71 -7.00 -4.72
CA THR A 24 -16.12 -7.24 -3.33
C THR A 24 -16.42 -5.93 -2.60
N SER A 25 -15.39 -5.16 -2.23
CA SER A 25 -15.54 -3.85 -1.61
C SER A 25 -14.25 -3.05 -1.74
N THR A 26 -14.38 -1.78 -2.10
CA THR A 26 -13.27 -0.81 -2.13
C THR A 26 -13.09 -0.05 -0.82
N LEU A 27 -13.95 -0.30 0.18
CA LEU A 27 -13.80 0.32 1.50
C LEU A 27 -12.53 -0.19 2.19
N PRO A 28 -11.78 0.69 2.88
CA PRO A 28 -10.67 0.26 3.73
C PRO A 28 -11.13 -0.83 4.72
N GLY A 29 -10.31 -1.87 4.87
CA GLY A 29 -10.70 -3.04 5.64
C GLY A 29 -9.57 -4.06 5.77
N ALA A 30 -9.89 -5.34 5.58
CA ALA A 30 -8.95 -6.43 5.79
C ALA A 30 -7.61 -6.26 5.04
N ASN A 31 -7.67 -5.90 3.75
CA ASN A 31 -6.47 -5.71 2.92
C ASN A 31 -5.58 -4.57 3.43
N VAL A 32 -6.18 -3.48 3.91
CA VAL A 32 -5.43 -2.34 4.49
C VAL A 32 -4.76 -2.77 5.79
N LYS A 33 -5.49 -3.44 6.68
CA LYS A 33 -4.94 -3.93 7.95
C LYS A 33 -3.82 -4.95 7.75
N GLU A 34 -3.96 -5.83 6.75
CA GLU A 34 -2.92 -6.78 6.37
C GLU A 34 -1.67 -6.07 5.84
N PHE A 35 -1.85 -5.08 4.95
CA PHE A 35 -0.76 -4.27 4.42
C PHE A 35 -0.01 -3.54 5.54
N GLU A 36 -0.72 -2.84 6.43
CA GLU A 36 -0.15 -2.15 7.60
C GLU A 36 0.68 -3.08 8.48
N GLY A 37 0.16 -4.29 8.77
CA GLY A 37 0.88 -5.29 9.56
C GLY A 37 2.14 -5.81 8.88
N LYS A 38 2.07 -6.13 7.58
CA LYS A 38 3.23 -6.59 6.79
C LYS A 38 4.33 -5.53 6.74
N ILE A 39 3.97 -4.28 6.47
CA ILE A 39 4.94 -3.17 6.40
C ILE A 39 5.52 -2.88 7.79
N ALA A 40 4.70 -2.85 8.85
CA ALA A 40 5.21 -2.67 10.21
C ALA A 40 6.26 -3.73 10.58
N ALA A 41 5.96 -5.01 10.29
CA ALA A 41 6.89 -6.11 10.53
C ALA A 41 8.18 -5.98 9.71
N LEU A 42 8.08 -5.63 8.42
CA LEU A 42 9.23 -5.45 7.53
C LEU A 42 10.23 -4.40 8.05
N PHE A 43 9.73 -3.33 8.67
CA PHE A 43 10.55 -2.26 9.24
C PHE A 43 10.82 -2.43 10.76
N GLY A 44 10.46 -3.56 11.37
CA GLY A 44 10.67 -3.82 12.79
C GLY A 44 9.89 -2.88 13.71
N LYS A 45 8.69 -2.44 13.29
CA LYS A 45 7.79 -1.56 14.03
C LYS A 45 6.61 -2.33 14.59
N SER A 46 6.09 -1.85 15.72
CA SER A 46 4.90 -2.45 16.34
C SER A 46 3.59 -2.10 15.63
N ARG A 47 3.57 -1.00 14.86
CA ARG A 47 2.39 -0.50 14.14
C ARG A 47 2.81 0.17 12.82
N GLY A 48 1.90 0.17 11.85
CA GLY A 48 1.98 0.90 10.59
C GLY A 48 0.63 1.54 10.29
N VAL A 49 0.62 2.67 9.60
CA VAL A 49 -0.61 3.37 9.19
C VAL A 49 -0.52 3.63 7.68
N MET A 50 -1.44 3.06 6.92
CA MET A 50 -1.54 3.27 5.48
C MET A 50 -2.24 4.61 5.20
N VAL A 51 -1.66 5.39 4.31
CA VAL A 51 -2.21 6.68 3.87
C VAL A 51 -2.15 6.78 2.35
N ASN A 52 -2.91 7.72 1.77
CA ASN A 52 -3.02 7.89 0.32
C ASN A 52 -1.77 8.47 -0.36
N SER A 53 -0.82 9.03 0.39
CA SER A 53 0.41 9.61 -0.16
C SER A 53 1.51 9.75 0.90
N GLY A 54 2.77 9.87 0.46
CA GLY A 54 3.89 10.15 1.35
C GLY A 54 3.79 11.52 2.05
N SER A 55 3.23 12.53 1.37
CA SER A 55 3.02 13.86 1.98
C SER A 55 2.03 13.80 3.16
N SER A 56 0.96 13.02 3.03
CA SER A 56 0.02 12.76 4.13
C SER A 56 0.71 12.05 5.29
N ALA A 57 1.62 11.11 5.01
CA ALA A 57 2.39 10.41 6.03
C ALA A 57 3.29 11.38 6.82
N LEU A 58 3.95 12.31 6.14
CA LEU A 58 4.78 13.34 6.77
C LEU A 58 3.95 14.30 7.61
N LEU A 59 2.81 14.76 7.08
CA LEU A 59 1.93 15.66 7.81
C LEU A 59 1.42 15.02 9.11
N LEU A 60 0.95 13.77 9.04
CA LEU A 60 0.51 13.03 10.23
C LEU A 60 1.67 12.73 11.17
N GLY A 61 2.84 12.34 10.66
CA GLY A 61 4.00 12.00 11.50
C GLY A 61 4.61 13.19 12.23
N LEU A 62 4.47 14.40 11.68
CA LEU A 62 4.88 15.65 12.35
C LEU A 62 3.81 16.19 13.30
N GLY A 63 2.53 15.94 13.02
CA GLY A 63 1.41 16.42 13.81
C GLY A 63 0.95 15.47 14.92
N ALA A 64 1.46 14.24 14.96
CA ALA A 64 1.16 13.22 15.97
C ALA A 64 2.12 13.27 17.17
#